data_AF-A0A8B9RE62-F1
#
_entry.id   AF-A0A8B9RE62-F1
#
_cell.length_a   1.000
_cell.length_b   1.000
_cell.length_c   1.000
_cell.angle_alpha   90.00
_cell.angle_beta   90.00
_cell.angle_gamma   90.00
#
_symmetry.space_group_name_H-M   'P 1'
#
loop_
_entity.id
_entity.type
_entity.pdbx_description
1 polymer ?
#
loop_
_entity_poly.entity_id
_entity_poly.type
_entity_poly.pdbx_seq_one_letter_code
_entity_poly.pdbx_strand_id
1 'polypeptide(L)'
;MTGVGAPGCCRCSAAVIVLLLAAVRAQYEGYSFSSFPESELMPLDSAYGTALDFFGSERWKDSVRMLELSLRIHRLLRDSEATCARNCSLETRRGQGQEELEPGLRVMEHFLRRAACLKRCKAALPVFSKAYPKPETLEAFQKREPYRYLQYAYFQVNNMEKAVSAAHTYLQRNPGDQQLSKNLKYYNSLFDIEEFLIDQEEKPFEVHTHTHT
;
A
#
# COMPACT_ATOMS: atom_id res chain seq x y z
N MET A 1 57.47 8.19 -21.51
CA MET A 1 57.29 6.72 -21.59
C MET A 1 57.78 6.18 -20.26
N THR A 2 57.01 5.61 -19.34
CA THR A 2 55.66 5.04 -19.33
C THR A 2 55.24 5.04 -17.86
N GLY A 3 53.98 5.39 -17.58
CA GLY A 3 53.40 5.25 -16.25
C GLY A 3 53.03 3.79 -15.97
N VAL A 4 53.01 3.40 -14.70
CA VAL A 4 52.38 2.18 -14.22
C VAL A 4 51.43 2.57 -13.10
N GLY A 5 50.14 2.47 -13.40
CA GLY A 5 49.04 2.81 -12.51
C GLY A 5 48.86 1.79 -11.39
N ALA A 6 48.49 2.30 -10.22
CA ALA A 6 47.98 1.50 -9.12
C ALA A 6 46.62 0.88 -9.48
N PRO A 7 46.32 -0.35 -9.05
CA PRO A 7 45.00 -0.95 -9.27
C PRO A 7 43.98 -0.22 -8.40
N GLY A 8 43.09 0.53 -9.07
CA GLY A 8 41.93 1.18 -8.46
C GLY A 8 41.05 0.17 -7.74
N CYS A 9 40.79 0.45 -6.47
CA CYS A 9 39.90 -0.33 -5.62
C CYS A 9 38.45 -0.16 -6.08
N CYS A 10 38.06 -0.86 -7.14
CA CYS A 10 36.72 -0.80 -7.74
C CYS A 10 35.65 -1.57 -6.95
N ARG A 11 35.92 -1.93 -5.68
CA ARG A 11 35.04 -2.77 -4.85
C ARG A 11 34.27 -2.01 -3.77
N CYS A 12 34.57 -0.72 -3.55
CA CYS A 12 33.87 0.07 -2.54
C CYS A 12 32.56 0.69 -3.05
N SER A 13 32.44 1.02 -4.34
CA SER A 13 31.24 1.67 -4.87
C SER A 13 30.01 0.77 -4.93
N ALA A 14 30.18 -0.53 -5.21
CA ALA A 14 29.04 -1.46 -5.27
C ALA A 14 28.41 -1.71 -3.89
N ALA A 15 29.21 -1.77 -2.82
CA ALA A 15 28.71 -1.95 -1.46
C ALA A 15 27.93 -0.71 -0.97
N VAL A 16 28.40 0.50 -1.33
CA VAL A 16 27.72 1.76 -0.99
C VAL A 16 26.41 1.91 -1.78
N ILE A 17 26.37 1.49 -3.05
CA ILE A 17 25.14 1.51 -3.85
C ILE A 17 24.11 0.47 -3.34
N VAL A 18 24.57 -0.71 -2.91
CA VAL A 18 23.69 -1.73 -2.30
C VAL A 18 23.18 -1.29 -0.92
N LEU A 19 23.98 -0.52 -0.15
CA LEU A 19 23.55 0.09 1.12
C LEU A 19 22.58 1.27 0.89
N LEU A 20 22.75 2.05 -0.17
CA LEU A 20 21.82 3.14 -0.53
C LEU A 20 20.46 2.62 -1.03
N LEU A 21 20.42 1.46 -1.68
CA LEU A 21 19.16 0.81 -2.04
C LEU A 21 18.44 0.17 -0.83
N ALA A 22 19.12 0.01 0.31
CA ALA A 22 18.52 -0.53 1.53
C ALA A 22 17.81 0.54 2.39
N ALA A 23 17.90 1.83 2.03
CA ALA A 23 17.33 2.94 2.78
C ALA A 23 15.98 3.46 2.24
N VAL A 24 15.34 2.75 1.30
CA VAL A 24 13.90 2.96 1.01
C VAL A 24 13.10 1.94 1.82
N ARG A 25 13.16 2.06 3.16
CA ARG A 25 12.26 1.34 4.07
C ARG A 25 11.12 2.26 4.48
N ALA A 26 10.19 2.48 3.56
CA ALA A 26 8.90 3.07 3.87
C ALA A 26 7.79 2.17 3.33
N GLN A 27 7.58 1.04 3.99
CA GLN A 27 6.37 0.24 3.89
C GLN A 27 6.32 -0.58 5.17
N TYR A 28 5.36 -0.28 6.05
CA TYR A 28 5.05 -0.99 7.30
C TYR A 28 5.68 -2.38 7.39
N GLU A 29 6.61 -2.57 8.33
CA GLU A 29 7.72 -3.55 8.38
C GLU A 29 7.39 -5.07 8.29
N GLY A 30 6.26 -5.49 7.71
CA GLY A 30 5.91 -6.92 7.63
C GLY A 30 4.81 -7.27 6.63
N TYR A 31 4.53 -6.44 5.62
CA TYR A 31 3.62 -6.87 4.54
C TYR A 31 4.34 -7.81 3.57
N SER A 32 3.77 -8.99 3.38
CA SER A 32 4.15 -9.93 2.34
C SER A 32 2.88 -10.57 1.80
N PHE A 33 2.66 -10.44 0.49
CA PHE A 33 1.50 -11.05 -0.17
C PHE A 33 1.48 -12.58 0.04
N SER A 34 2.66 -13.22 -0.01
CA SER A 34 2.81 -14.68 0.08
C SER A 34 2.77 -15.21 1.51
N SER A 35 3.01 -14.36 2.51
CA SER A 35 3.19 -14.80 3.91
C SER A 35 2.47 -13.87 4.89
N PHE A 36 1.27 -13.41 4.54
CA PHE A 36 0.44 -12.65 5.46
C PHE A 36 0.05 -13.55 6.66
N PRO A 37 0.26 -13.13 7.91
CA PRO A 37 -0.02 -13.95 9.08
C PRO A 37 -1.53 -14.20 9.24
N GLU A 38 -1.96 -15.45 9.12
CA GLU A 38 -3.39 -15.82 9.22
C GLU A 38 -4.01 -15.45 10.57
N SER A 39 -3.23 -15.46 11.64
CA SER A 39 -3.66 -15.05 12.98
C SER A 39 -4.06 -13.57 13.08
N GLU A 40 -3.54 -12.72 12.19
CA GLU A 40 -3.87 -11.30 12.13
C GLU A 40 -5.00 -11.01 11.12
N LEU A 41 -5.41 -12.02 10.33
CA LEU A 41 -6.38 -11.82 9.26
C LEU A 41 -7.80 -11.74 9.82
N MET A 42 -8.39 -10.55 9.68
CA MET A 42 -9.75 -10.23 10.08
C MET A 42 -10.44 -9.36 9.02
N PRO A 43 -11.77 -9.14 9.08
CA PRO A 43 -12.43 -8.21 8.18
C PRO A 43 -11.82 -6.81 8.27
N LEU A 44 -11.63 -6.14 7.13
CA LEU A 44 -11.04 -4.80 7.07
C LEU A 44 -11.83 -3.78 7.90
N ASP A 45 -13.17 -3.83 7.80
CA ASP A 45 -14.06 -2.95 8.56
C ASP A 45 -13.85 -3.10 10.07
N SER A 46 -13.63 -4.33 10.55
CA SER A 46 -13.36 -4.60 11.96
C SER A 46 -12.00 -4.05 12.37
N ALA A 47 -10.95 -4.27 11.58
CA ALA A 47 -9.63 -3.74 11.89
C ALA A 47 -9.64 -2.21 11.95
N TYR A 48 -10.23 -1.55 10.95
CA TYR A 48 -10.30 -0.10 10.87
C TYR A 48 -11.22 0.50 11.95
N GLY A 49 -12.41 -0.06 12.15
CA GLY A 49 -13.36 0.39 13.17
C GLY A 49 -12.78 0.33 14.58
N THR A 50 -12.16 -0.80 14.96
CA THR A 50 -11.48 -0.92 16.26
C THR A 50 -10.32 0.08 16.40
N ALA A 51 -9.63 0.41 15.30
CA ALA A 51 -8.58 1.41 15.33
C ALA A 51 -9.11 2.82 15.66
N LEU A 52 -10.29 3.15 15.12
CA LEU A 52 -10.98 4.42 15.40
C LEU A 52 -11.57 4.45 16.83
N ASP A 53 -12.06 3.31 17.34
CA ASP A 53 -12.51 3.22 18.74
C ASP A 53 -11.35 3.50 19.71
N PHE A 54 -10.18 2.90 19.44
CA PHE A 54 -8.96 3.19 20.21
C PHE A 54 -8.49 4.64 20.04
N PHE A 55 -8.64 5.21 18.84
CA PHE A 55 -8.32 6.61 18.59
C PHE A 55 -9.21 7.54 19.43
N GLY A 56 -10.52 7.33 19.42
CA GLY A 56 -11.48 8.12 20.20
C GLY A 56 -11.34 7.94 21.71
N SER A 57 -10.75 6.83 22.15
CA SER A 57 -10.42 6.56 23.56
C SER A 57 -8.99 6.95 23.93
N GLU A 58 -8.28 7.69 23.08
CA GLU A 58 -6.89 8.15 23.27
C GLU A 58 -5.87 7.02 23.54
N ARG A 59 -6.18 5.79 23.13
CA ARG A 59 -5.28 4.64 23.21
C ARG A 59 -4.36 4.60 21.99
N TRP A 60 -3.50 5.61 21.87
CA TRP A 60 -2.70 5.88 20.67
C TRP A 60 -1.91 4.67 20.16
N LYS A 61 -1.23 3.94 21.06
CA LYS A 61 -0.44 2.75 20.68
C LYS A 61 -1.29 1.63 20.07
N ASP A 62 -2.47 1.39 20.62
CA ASP A 62 -3.37 0.36 20.11
C ASP A 62 -4.06 0.81 18.81
N SER A 63 -4.40 2.10 18.71
CA SER A 63 -4.92 2.71 17.49
C SER A 63 -3.90 2.59 16.35
N VAL A 64 -2.62 2.94 16.59
CA VAL A 64 -1.52 2.75 15.64
C VAL A 64 -1.48 1.30 15.17
N ARG A 65 -1.43 0.32 16.10
CA ARG A 65 -1.35 -1.11 15.75
C ARG A 65 -2.49 -1.53 14.81
N MET A 66 -3.72 -1.12 15.13
CA MET A 66 -4.91 -1.50 14.34
C MET A 66 -5.00 -0.75 13.01
N LEU A 67 -4.58 0.53 12.96
CA LEU A 67 -4.50 1.30 11.72
C LEU A 67 -3.46 0.67 10.77
N GLU A 68 -2.26 0.34 11.26
CA GLU A 68 -1.22 -0.36 10.49
C GLU A 68 -1.71 -1.73 9.98
N LEU A 69 -2.39 -2.50 10.82
CA LEU A 69 -2.99 -3.78 10.42
C LEU A 69 -4.04 -3.59 9.32
N SER A 70 -4.95 -2.62 9.48
CA SER A 70 -6.00 -2.35 8.50
C SER A 70 -5.42 -1.97 7.12
N LEU A 71 -4.34 -1.19 7.09
CA LEU A 71 -3.60 -0.87 5.85
C LEU A 71 -3.00 -2.13 5.21
N ARG A 72 -2.37 -3.01 5.99
CA ARG A 72 -1.82 -4.28 5.48
C ARG A 72 -2.92 -5.19 4.92
N ILE A 73 -4.07 -5.31 5.60
CA ILE A 73 -5.23 -6.09 5.12
C ILE A 73 -5.78 -5.50 3.82
N HIS A 74 -5.90 -4.17 3.74
CA HIS A 74 -6.36 -3.51 2.52
C HIS A 74 -5.43 -3.77 1.32
N ARG A 75 -4.10 -3.72 1.53
CA ARG A 75 -3.13 -4.09 0.48
C ARG A 75 -3.26 -5.56 0.08
N LEU A 76 -3.37 -6.48 1.04
CA LEU A 76 -3.59 -7.90 0.76
C LEU A 76 -4.83 -8.13 -0.10
N LEU A 77 -5.94 -7.45 0.22
CA LEU A 77 -7.18 -7.54 -0.54
C LEU A 77 -6.98 -7.04 -1.98
N ARG A 78 -6.42 -5.84 -2.15
CA ARG A 78 -6.17 -5.25 -3.48
C ARG A 78 -5.24 -6.11 -4.33
N ASP A 79 -4.16 -6.60 -3.77
CA ASP A 79 -3.20 -7.44 -4.48
C ASP A 79 -3.81 -8.80 -4.86
N SER A 80 -4.64 -9.37 -3.98
CA SER A 80 -5.38 -10.60 -4.25
C SER A 80 -6.36 -10.42 -5.41
N GLU A 81 -7.10 -9.32 -5.44
CA GLU A 81 -8.02 -8.99 -6.52
C GLU A 81 -7.29 -8.76 -7.84
N ALA A 82 -6.20 -7.99 -7.82
CA ALA A 82 -5.39 -7.73 -9.00
C ALA A 82 -4.77 -9.02 -9.56
N THR A 83 -4.31 -9.91 -8.68
CA THR A 83 -3.75 -11.22 -9.05
C THR A 83 -4.81 -12.09 -9.72
N CYS A 84 -5.98 -12.23 -9.12
CA CYS A 84 -7.07 -12.99 -9.72
C CYS A 84 -7.57 -12.38 -11.04
N ALA A 85 -7.71 -11.05 -11.10
CA ALA A 85 -8.14 -10.36 -12.31
C ALA A 85 -7.14 -10.58 -13.46
N ARG A 86 -5.84 -10.50 -13.20
CA ARG A 86 -4.79 -10.72 -14.20
C ARG A 86 -4.76 -12.16 -14.68
N ASN A 87 -4.68 -13.13 -13.76
CA ASN A 87 -4.58 -14.54 -14.10
C ASN A 87 -5.79 -15.02 -14.87
N CYS A 88 -7.01 -14.65 -14.44
CA CYS A 88 -8.22 -15.04 -15.15
C CYS A 88 -8.38 -14.33 -16.51
N SER A 89 -7.84 -13.12 -16.67
CA SER A 89 -7.76 -12.49 -17.99
C SER A 89 -6.86 -13.28 -18.95
N LEU A 90 -5.73 -13.79 -18.46
CA LEU A 90 -4.78 -14.58 -19.25
C LEU A 90 -5.33 -15.98 -19.57
N GLU A 91 -5.91 -16.68 -18.60
CA GLU A 91 -6.54 -17.99 -18.80
C GLU A 91 -7.67 -17.93 -19.82
N THR A 92 -8.54 -16.92 -19.71
CA THR A 92 -9.68 -16.79 -20.63
C THR A 92 -9.21 -16.53 -22.07
N ARG A 93 -8.14 -15.75 -22.27
CA ARG A 93 -7.52 -15.55 -23.60
C ARG A 93 -6.92 -16.83 -24.17
N ARG A 94 -6.24 -17.63 -23.35
CA ARG A 94 -5.64 -18.92 -23.78
C ARG A 94 -6.69 -19.97 -24.13
N GLY A 95 -7.85 -19.91 -23.49
CA GLY A 95 -8.93 -20.87 -23.71
C GLY A 95 -9.79 -20.63 -24.96
N GLN A 96 -9.56 -19.54 -25.72
CA GLN A 96 -10.30 -19.29 -26.95
C GLN A 96 -9.91 -20.32 -28.02
N GLY A 97 -10.73 -21.35 -28.20
CA GLY A 97 -10.58 -22.36 -29.25
C GLY A 97 -10.97 -21.84 -30.63
N GLN A 98 -10.53 -22.56 -31.67
CA GLN A 98 -10.74 -22.24 -33.09
C GLN A 98 -12.18 -22.47 -33.59
N GLU A 99 -13.12 -22.88 -32.73
CA GLU A 99 -14.49 -23.16 -33.15
C GLU A 99 -15.25 -21.86 -33.48
N GLU A 100 -15.94 -21.89 -34.62
CA GLU A 100 -16.75 -20.79 -35.11
C GLU A 100 -18.10 -20.77 -34.37
N LEU A 101 -18.04 -20.44 -33.07
CA LEU A 101 -19.25 -20.12 -32.32
C LEU A 101 -19.83 -18.81 -32.87
N GLU A 102 -21.17 -18.80 -32.98
CA GLU A 102 -21.97 -17.58 -33.14
C GLU A 102 -21.47 -16.49 -32.17
N PRO A 103 -21.31 -15.23 -32.62
CA PRO A 103 -20.67 -14.18 -31.84
C PRO A 103 -21.24 -14.00 -30.43
N GLY A 104 -22.57 -14.11 -30.27
CA GLY A 104 -23.22 -14.01 -28.97
C GLY A 104 -22.84 -15.13 -28.00
N LEU A 105 -22.73 -16.37 -28.49
CA LEU A 105 -22.37 -17.53 -27.67
C LEU A 105 -20.89 -17.47 -27.24
N ARG A 106 -20.02 -16.98 -28.11
CA ARG A 106 -18.60 -16.72 -27.82
C ARG A 106 -18.41 -15.70 -26.68
N VAL A 107 -19.21 -14.64 -26.68
CA VAL A 107 -19.17 -13.61 -25.63
C VAL A 107 -19.64 -14.19 -24.29
N MET A 108 -20.74 -14.94 -24.29
CA MET A 108 -21.24 -15.58 -23.06
C MET A 108 -20.27 -16.61 -22.51
N GLU A 109 -19.67 -17.43 -23.37
CA GLU A 109 -18.65 -18.39 -22.99
C GLU A 109 -17.44 -17.68 -22.32
N HIS A 110 -16.97 -16.58 -22.90
CA HIS A 110 -15.89 -15.78 -22.31
C HIS A 110 -16.23 -15.30 -20.89
N PHE A 111 -17.44 -14.78 -20.67
CA PHE A 111 -17.87 -14.34 -19.35
C PHE A 111 -17.98 -15.49 -18.35
N LEU A 112 -18.57 -16.61 -18.74
CA LEU A 112 -18.73 -17.79 -17.88
C LEU A 112 -17.38 -18.39 -17.48
N ARG A 113 -16.45 -18.52 -18.43
CA ARG A 113 -15.08 -19.00 -18.18
C ARG A 113 -14.33 -18.07 -17.23
N ARG A 114 -14.40 -16.76 -17.46
CA ARG A 114 -13.78 -15.76 -16.58
C ARG A 114 -14.38 -15.81 -15.18
N ALA A 115 -15.70 -15.89 -15.05
CA ALA A 115 -16.39 -15.98 -13.76
C ALA A 115 -16.01 -17.25 -12.99
N ALA A 116 -15.96 -18.40 -13.68
CA ALA A 116 -15.52 -19.66 -13.08
C ALA A 116 -14.07 -19.60 -12.60
N CYS A 117 -13.16 -19.00 -13.38
CA CYS A 117 -11.79 -18.75 -12.95
C CYS A 117 -11.74 -17.85 -11.71
N LEU A 118 -12.43 -16.72 -11.72
CA LEU A 118 -12.44 -15.77 -10.59
C LEU A 118 -12.95 -16.43 -9.32
N LYS A 119 -14.02 -17.22 -9.41
CA LYS A 119 -14.57 -17.98 -8.28
C LYS A 119 -13.52 -18.92 -7.67
N ARG A 120 -12.81 -19.69 -8.50
CA ARG A 120 -11.76 -20.61 -8.04
C ARG A 120 -10.57 -19.87 -7.45
N CYS A 121 -10.11 -18.80 -8.09
CA CYS A 121 -8.98 -18.00 -7.60
C CYS A 121 -9.28 -17.37 -6.24
N LYS A 122 -10.46 -16.74 -6.10
CA LYS A 122 -10.86 -16.12 -4.82
C LYS A 122 -11.01 -17.15 -3.71
N ALA A 123 -11.53 -18.35 -4.02
CA ALA A 123 -11.64 -19.43 -3.03
C ALA A 123 -10.29 -19.93 -2.49
N ALA A 124 -9.19 -19.73 -3.23
CA ALA A 124 -7.86 -20.17 -2.83
C ALA A 124 -7.09 -19.14 -1.97
N LEU A 125 -7.63 -17.92 -1.78
CA LEU A 125 -6.91 -16.84 -1.09
C LEU A 125 -7.61 -16.50 0.24
N PRO A 126 -6.90 -16.58 1.39
CA PRO A 126 -7.51 -16.41 2.72
C PRO A 126 -8.27 -15.10 2.92
N VAL A 127 -7.84 -14.01 2.28
CA VAL A 127 -8.49 -12.68 2.42
C VAL A 127 -9.96 -12.69 2.01
N PHE A 128 -10.35 -13.52 1.03
CA PHE A 128 -11.75 -13.63 0.59
C PHE A 128 -12.60 -14.56 1.45
N SER A 129 -12.02 -15.22 2.46
CA SER A 129 -12.79 -15.92 3.50
C SER A 129 -13.41 -14.95 4.52
N LYS A 130 -12.95 -13.69 4.54
CA LYS A 130 -13.45 -12.65 5.44
C LYS A 130 -14.55 -11.85 4.74
N ALA A 131 -15.37 -11.15 5.54
CA ALA A 131 -16.39 -10.26 5.01
C ALA A 131 -15.73 -9.19 4.11
N TYR A 132 -16.32 -8.99 2.94
CA TYR A 132 -15.85 -7.97 2.01
C TYR A 132 -16.12 -6.58 2.61
N PRO A 133 -15.18 -5.61 2.48
CA PRO A 133 -15.32 -4.33 3.15
C PRO A 133 -16.51 -3.53 2.63
N LYS A 134 -17.09 -2.70 3.50
CA LYS A 134 -18.18 -1.81 3.11
C LYS A 134 -17.71 -0.72 2.14
N PRO A 135 -18.58 -0.21 1.25
CA PRO A 135 -18.23 0.86 0.31
C PRO A 135 -17.60 2.08 1.00
N GLU A 136 -18.10 2.46 2.17
CA GLU A 136 -17.61 3.62 2.92
C GLU A 136 -16.18 3.41 3.43
N THR A 137 -15.86 2.18 3.86
CA THR A 137 -14.49 1.83 4.25
C THR A 137 -13.56 1.82 3.04
N LEU A 138 -13.98 1.25 1.90
CA LEU A 138 -13.17 1.33 0.68
C LEU A 138 -12.93 2.78 0.25
N GLU A 139 -13.94 3.64 0.33
CA GLU A 139 -13.82 5.07 0.03
C GLU A 139 -12.84 5.78 0.97
N ALA A 140 -12.89 5.49 2.28
CA ALA A 140 -11.95 6.04 3.26
C ALA A 140 -10.50 5.66 2.91
N PHE A 141 -10.24 4.41 2.54
CA PHE A 141 -8.91 3.97 2.13
C PHE A 141 -8.48 4.57 0.79
N GLN A 142 -9.40 4.75 -0.17
CA GLN A 142 -9.11 5.46 -1.43
C GLN A 142 -8.74 6.92 -1.23
N LYS A 143 -9.36 7.58 -0.23
CA LYS A 143 -9.03 8.94 0.21
C LYS A 143 -7.83 9.00 1.15
N ARG A 144 -7.21 7.86 1.46
CA ARG A 144 -6.07 7.74 2.40
C ARG A 144 -6.42 8.21 3.81
N GLU A 145 -7.69 8.17 4.22
CA GLU A 145 -8.15 8.63 5.54
C GLU A 145 -7.43 7.95 6.74
N PRO A 146 -7.08 6.64 6.71
CA PRO A 146 -6.30 6.03 7.80
C PRO A 146 -4.99 6.77 8.12
N TYR A 147 -4.36 7.40 7.13
CA TYR A 147 -3.13 8.17 7.30
C TYR A 147 -3.33 9.47 8.10
N ARG A 148 -4.52 10.08 8.00
CA ARG A 148 -4.89 11.26 8.80
C ARG A 148 -4.93 10.94 10.29
N TYR A 149 -5.47 9.77 10.64
CA TYR A 149 -5.48 9.27 12.01
C TYR A 149 -4.07 8.82 12.45
N LEU A 150 -3.35 8.10 11.57
CA LEU A 150 -2.01 7.63 11.88
C LEU A 150 -1.02 8.76 12.17
N GLN A 151 -1.01 9.84 11.40
CA GLN A 151 -0.07 10.94 11.69
C GLN A 151 -0.24 11.50 13.10
N TYR A 152 -1.49 11.66 13.55
CA TYR A 152 -1.77 12.16 14.89
C TYR A 152 -1.39 11.12 15.94
N ALA A 153 -1.80 9.87 15.75
CA ALA A 153 -1.51 8.80 16.72
C ALA A 153 -0.01 8.55 16.86
N TYR A 154 0.77 8.63 15.76
CA TYR A 154 2.23 8.57 15.79
C TYR A 154 2.85 9.74 16.52
N PHE A 155 2.36 10.96 16.28
CA PHE A 155 2.78 12.15 17.02
C PHE A 155 2.58 11.97 18.53
N GLN A 156 1.42 11.47 18.94
CA GLN A 156 1.10 11.22 20.36
C GLN A 156 1.99 10.15 21.03
N VAL A 157 2.53 9.21 20.26
CA VAL A 157 3.48 8.20 20.78
C VAL A 157 4.95 8.58 20.53
N ASN A 158 5.22 9.85 20.21
CA ASN A 158 6.55 10.40 19.92
C ASN A 158 7.28 9.70 18.77
N ASN A 159 6.55 9.16 17.78
CA ASN A 159 7.14 8.61 16.56
C ASN A 159 7.03 9.62 15.41
N MET A 160 7.91 10.60 15.45
CA MET A 160 7.81 11.79 14.61
C MET A 160 8.03 11.49 13.12
N GLU A 161 8.99 10.62 12.81
CA GLU A 161 9.31 10.19 11.44
C GLU A 161 8.09 9.56 10.75
N LYS A 162 7.44 8.59 11.43
CA LYS A 162 6.22 7.98 10.89
C LYS A 162 5.04 8.95 10.84
N ALA A 163 4.97 9.92 11.76
CA ALA A 163 3.96 10.96 11.72
C ALA A 163 4.09 11.82 10.45
N VAL A 164 5.31 12.24 10.12
CA VAL A 164 5.62 13.00 8.89
C VAL A 164 5.24 12.18 7.65
N SER A 165 5.71 10.94 7.54
CA SER A 165 5.41 10.13 6.36
C SER A 165 3.91 9.87 6.20
N ALA A 166 3.17 9.66 7.29
CA ALA A 166 1.73 9.49 7.24
C ALA A 166 1.02 10.79 6.80
N ALA A 167 1.44 11.94 7.34
CA ALA A 167 0.87 13.24 6.94
C ALA A 167 1.13 13.54 5.46
N HIS A 168 2.36 13.31 5.00
CA HIS A 168 2.74 13.44 3.60
C HIS A 168 1.90 12.52 2.70
N THR A 169 1.79 11.23 3.04
CA THR A 169 0.98 10.24 2.31
C THR A 169 -0.48 10.68 2.18
N TYR A 170 -1.10 11.22 3.23
CA TYR A 170 -2.47 11.73 3.16
C TYR A 170 -2.58 12.95 2.21
N LEU A 171 -1.66 13.90 2.31
CA LEU A 171 -1.71 15.17 1.54
C LEU A 171 -1.56 14.95 0.04
N GLN A 172 -0.87 13.91 -0.40
CA GLN A 172 -0.79 13.54 -1.83
C GLN A 172 -2.18 13.31 -2.46
N ARG A 173 -3.17 12.85 -1.68
CA ARG A 173 -4.56 12.68 -2.17
C ARG A 173 -5.50 13.80 -1.71
N ASN A 174 -5.09 14.58 -0.72
CA ASN A 174 -5.90 15.62 -0.08
C ASN A 174 -5.13 16.95 0.05
N PRO A 175 -4.66 17.55 -1.06
CA PRO A 175 -3.81 18.75 -1.01
C PRO A 175 -4.52 19.99 -0.43
N GLY A 176 -5.86 19.99 -0.40
CA GLY A 176 -6.67 21.07 0.16
C GLY A 176 -6.82 21.05 1.69
N ASP A 177 -6.31 20.04 2.39
CA ASP A 177 -6.42 19.96 3.85
C ASP A 177 -5.44 20.92 4.53
N GLN A 178 -5.94 22.11 4.86
CA GLN A 178 -5.16 23.17 5.49
C GLN A 178 -4.68 22.79 6.90
N GLN A 179 -5.44 21.95 7.62
CA GLN A 179 -5.09 21.60 8.99
C GLN A 179 -3.91 20.64 9.00
N LEU A 180 -3.94 19.60 8.16
CA LEU A 180 -2.81 18.68 8.07
C LEU A 180 -1.58 19.34 7.44
N SER A 181 -1.77 20.26 6.50
CA SER A 181 -0.67 21.06 5.95
C SER A 181 0.04 21.89 7.02
N LYS A 182 -0.72 22.44 7.99
CA LYS A 182 -0.15 23.14 9.15
C LYS A 182 0.60 22.19 10.08
N ASN A 183 0.08 20.99 10.33
CA ASN A 183 0.78 19.97 11.11
C ASN A 183 2.14 19.63 10.50
N LEU A 184 2.20 19.42 9.17
CA LEU A 184 3.45 19.10 8.49
C LEU A 184 4.48 20.25 8.59
N LYS A 185 4.03 21.51 8.46
CA LYS A 185 4.88 22.68 8.69
C LYS A 185 5.37 22.77 10.14
N TYR A 186 4.52 22.44 11.10
CA TYR A 186 4.90 22.36 12.51
C TYR A 186 5.96 21.28 12.73
N TYR A 187 5.82 20.10 12.12
CA TYR A 187 6.82 19.04 12.20
C TYR A 187 8.19 19.49 11.66
N ASN A 188 8.21 20.19 10.52
CA ASN A 188 9.42 20.78 9.94
C ASN A 188 10.10 21.82 10.85
N SER A 189 9.33 22.48 11.74
CA SER A 189 9.92 23.44 12.69
C SER A 189 10.62 22.77 13.88
N LEU A 190 10.33 21.49 14.13
CA LEU A 190 10.89 20.74 15.25
C LEU A 190 12.19 20.01 14.88
N PHE A 191 12.29 19.53 13.65
CA PHE A 191 13.45 18.81 13.11
C PHE A 191 13.38 18.80 11.58
N ASP A 192 14.50 18.47 10.94
CA ASP A 192 14.55 18.30 9.49
C ASP A 192 13.73 17.08 9.06
N ILE A 193 12.72 17.30 8.21
CA ILE A 193 11.77 16.27 7.79
C ILE A 193 12.00 15.75 6.37
N GLU A 194 12.95 16.32 5.61
CA GLU A 194 13.10 16.04 4.17
C GLU A 194 13.19 14.54 3.87
N GLU A 195 13.97 13.80 4.67
CA GLU A 195 14.16 12.35 4.52
C GLU A 195 12.89 11.52 4.82
N PHE A 196 11.91 12.09 5.53
CA PHE A 196 10.71 11.40 6.00
C PHE A 196 9.46 11.74 5.19
N LEU A 197 9.56 12.65 4.20
CA LEU A 197 8.49 13.01 3.26
C LEU A 197 8.25 11.89 2.22
N ILE A 198 7.87 10.72 2.71
CA ILE A 198 7.69 9.53 1.89
C ILE A 198 6.20 9.25 1.69
N ASP A 199 5.76 9.10 0.44
CA ASP A 199 4.42 8.60 0.13
C ASP A 199 4.39 7.07 0.23
N GLN A 200 3.75 6.56 1.28
CA GLN A 200 3.66 5.12 1.56
C GLN A 200 2.66 4.39 0.65
N GLU A 201 1.91 5.13 -0.16
CA GLU A 201 0.97 4.62 -1.17
C GLU A 201 1.36 5.06 -2.58
N GLU A 202 2.62 5.45 -2.78
CA GLU A 202 3.15 5.84 -4.09
C GLU A 202 2.95 4.71 -5.10
N LYS A 203 2.41 5.07 -6.27
CA LYS A 203 2.35 4.16 -7.41
C LYS A 203 3.43 4.55 -8.41
N PRO A 204 4.21 3.60 -8.97
CA PRO A 204 5.32 3.89 -9.87
C PRO A 204 4.96 4.66 -11.15
N PHE A 205 3.67 4.79 -11.48
CA PHE A 205 3.16 5.42 -12.69
C PHE A 205 2.44 6.75 -12.45
N GLU A 206 2.30 7.19 -11.19
CA GLU A 206 1.69 8.49 -10.87
C GLU A 206 2.75 9.59 -11.00
N VAL A 207 2.52 10.59 -11.86
CA VAL A 207 3.46 11.72 -12.04
C VAL A 207 3.30 12.67 -10.86
N HIS A 208 4.38 12.90 -10.13
CA HIS A 208 4.37 13.73 -8.93
C HIS A 208 4.52 15.20 -9.31
N THR A 209 3.55 16.03 -8.93
CA THR A 209 3.75 17.49 -8.94
C THR A 209 4.49 17.86 -7.67
N HIS A 210 5.82 17.91 -7.73
CA HIS A 210 6.60 18.54 -6.66
C HIS A 210 6.23 20.03 -6.61
N THR A 211 5.35 20.41 -5.70
CA THR A 211 5.11 21.82 -5.39
C THR A 211 6.23 22.30 -4.49
N HIS A 212 7.36 22.65 -5.08
CA HIS A 212 8.32 23.57 -4.45
C HIS A 212 7.85 24.99 -4.71
N THR A 213 7.07 25.58 -3.81
CA THR A 213 7.06 27.03 -3.52
C THR A 213 6.24 27.35 -2.28
#